data_AF-A0A9J7Z4C7-F1
#
_entry.id   AF-A0A9J7Z4C7-F1
#
_cell.length_a   1.000
_cell.length_b   1.000
_cell.length_c   1.000
_cell.angle_alpha   90.00
_cell.angle_beta   90.00
_cell.angle_gamma   90.00
#
_symmetry.space_group_name_H-M   'P 1'
#
loop_
_entity.id
_entity.type
_entity.pdbx_description
1 polymer ?
#
loop_
_entity_poly.entity_id
_entity_poly.type
_entity_poly.pdbx_seq_one_letter_code
_entity_poly.pdbx_strand_id
1 'polypeptide(L)'
;RRRTREEVQEEQESRRAATEKRRQEKNQLKEEKLQEQQRRREAALRVSLLKPENFIKSLTLQIHAALLRDAGCDVLLRTLDGLQWRKHIENQGLPNSISWTRQALQLLVHLQLYWNVSVNFLFGWQEVTDHVVAVTKALSKRPYKALCGDPDLGFCMDGSWSAGVRVDRDGRGLDQVWTRQIQQLNRVSPALAKAVTSVYPSPSLLLQVYEELPSEEERRRLLADLTVVGGAKERRVGLELAGRIYRLLTSQNPHLLLD
;
A
#
# COMPACT_ATOMS: atom_id res chain seq x y z
N ARG A 1 39.26 60.19 8.63
CA ARG A 1 39.25 58.77 9.07
C ARG A 1 38.44 57.99 8.05
N ARG A 2 39.12 57.28 7.13
CA ARG A 2 38.46 56.45 6.10
C ARG A 2 38.07 55.12 6.76
N ARG A 3 36.78 54.80 6.78
CA ARG A 3 36.27 53.51 7.27
C ARG A 3 36.97 52.40 6.50
N THR A 4 37.45 51.39 7.22
CA THR A 4 38.12 50.24 6.61
C THR A 4 37.11 49.45 5.80
N ARG A 5 37.60 48.79 4.74
CA ARG A 5 36.78 48.00 3.82
C ARG A 5 35.99 46.91 4.56
N GLU A 6 36.53 46.41 5.67
CA GLU A 6 35.94 45.43 6.58
C GLU A 6 34.73 45.98 7.35
N GLU A 7 34.81 47.18 7.93
CA GLU A 7 33.67 47.82 8.63
C GLU A 7 32.48 48.05 7.69
N VAL A 8 32.75 48.39 6.42
CA VAL A 8 31.70 48.56 5.39
C VAL A 8 31.10 47.22 4.99
N GLN A 9 31.88 46.14 5.01
CA GLN A 9 31.42 44.78 4.71
C GLN A 9 30.54 44.22 5.83
N GLU A 10 30.94 44.37 7.09
CA GLU A 10 30.15 43.95 8.26
C GLU A 10 28.84 44.76 8.40
N GLU A 11 28.85 46.06 8.09
CA GLU A 11 27.64 46.88 8.08
C GLU A 11 26.67 46.44 6.96
N GLN A 12 27.20 46.01 5.82
CA GLN A 12 26.38 45.46 4.72
C GLN A 12 25.83 44.07 5.05
N GLU A 13 26.64 43.19 5.65
CA GLU A 13 26.23 41.85 6.08
C GLU A 13 25.20 41.88 7.21
N SER A 14 25.37 42.77 8.19
CA SER A 14 24.38 42.96 9.27
C SER A 14 23.04 43.51 8.76
N ARG A 15 23.06 44.43 7.78
CA ARG A 15 21.84 44.91 7.10
C ARG A 15 21.16 43.81 6.28
N ARG A 16 21.93 42.96 5.60
CA ARG A 16 21.41 41.79 4.87
C ARG A 16 20.78 40.78 5.85
N ALA A 17 21.49 40.43 6.92
CA ALA A 17 21.02 39.52 7.95
C ALA A 17 19.77 40.04 8.69
N ALA A 18 19.70 41.34 8.98
CA ALA A 18 18.51 41.95 9.58
C ALA A 18 17.29 41.92 8.64
N THR A 19 17.51 42.11 7.33
CA THR A 19 16.45 42.00 6.32
C THR A 19 15.97 40.56 6.16
N GLU A 20 16.88 39.60 6.23
CA GLU A 20 16.60 38.17 6.17
C GLU A 20 15.80 37.69 7.39
N LYS A 21 16.21 38.08 8.61
CA LYS A 21 15.47 37.80 9.85
C LYS A 21 14.04 38.38 9.80
N ARG A 22 13.89 39.63 9.36
CA ARG A 22 12.57 40.26 9.22
C ARG A 22 11.70 39.56 8.17
N ARG A 23 12.31 38.99 7.13
CA ARG A 23 11.60 38.18 6.12
C ARG A 23 11.18 36.83 6.71
N GLN A 24 12.03 36.19 7.49
CA GLN A 24 11.74 34.93 8.19
C GLN A 24 10.61 35.10 9.21
N GLU A 25 10.65 36.12 10.07
CA GLU A 25 9.58 36.43 11.03
C GLU A 25 8.24 36.72 10.33
N LYS A 26 8.27 37.46 9.21
CA LYS A 26 7.06 37.70 8.39
C LYS A 26 6.53 36.41 7.75
N ASN A 27 7.40 35.49 7.37
CA ASN A 27 6.98 34.20 6.81
C ASN A 27 6.39 33.29 7.89
N GLN A 28 7.02 33.21 9.07
CA GLN A 28 6.51 32.45 10.23
C GLN A 28 5.14 32.97 10.67
N LEU A 29 4.97 34.29 10.82
CA LEU A 29 3.69 34.88 11.20
C LEU A 29 2.59 34.63 10.14
N LYS A 30 2.95 34.60 8.86
CA LYS A 30 2.00 34.25 7.78
C LYS A 30 1.60 32.78 7.86
N GLU A 31 2.55 31.90 8.14
CA GLU A 31 2.33 30.46 8.27
C GLU A 31 1.45 30.14 9.50
N GLU A 32 1.73 30.76 10.63
CA GLU A 32 0.88 30.66 11.84
C GLU A 32 -0.54 31.17 11.61
N LYS A 33 -0.70 32.31 10.93
CA LYS A 33 -2.03 32.83 10.57
C LYS A 33 -2.79 31.89 9.63
N LEU A 34 -2.10 31.27 8.69
CA LEU A 34 -2.70 30.30 7.77
C LEU A 34 -3.14 29.03 8.53
N GLN A 35 -2.29 28.51 9.40
CA GLN A 35 -2.61 27.37 10.26
C GLN A 35 -3.80 27.68 11.19
N GLU A 36 -3.82 28.86 11.81
CA GLU A 36 -4.93 29.28 12.67
C GLU A 36 -6.24 29.42 11.88
N GLN A 37 -6.18 29.97 10.65
CA GLN A 37 -7.33 30.05 9.76
C GLN A 37 -7.84 28.66 9.36
N GLN A 38 -6.94 27.71 9.09
CA GLN A 38 -7.29 26.31 8.82
C GLN A 38 -7.97 25.67 10.03
N ARG A 39 -7.40 25.80 11.24
CA ARG A 39 -7.99 25.29 12.49
C ARG A 39 -9.39 25.84 12.72
N ARG A 40 -9.58 27.15 12.52
CA ARG A 40 -10.91 27.78 12.65
C ARG A 40 -11.89 27.28 11.61
N ARG A 41 -11.46 27.11 10.36
CA ARG A 41 -12.29 26.56 9.28
C ARG A 41 -12.71 25.12 9.60
N GLU A 42 -11.79 24.29 10.06
CA GLU A 42 -12.06 22.90 10.47
C GLU A 42 -13.02 22.84 11.67
N ALA A 43 -12.81 23.69 12.68
CA ALA A 43 -13.71 23.78 13.83
C ALA A 43 -15.12 24.23 13.41
N ALA A 44 -15.22 25.23 12.53
CA ALA A 44 -16.50 25.70 11.99
C ALA A 44 -17.22 24.62 11.17
N LEU A 45 -16.47 23.85 10.36
CA LEU A 45 -17.02 22.70 9.63
C LEU A 45 -17.53 21.62 10.59
N ARG A 46 -16.78 21.29 11.65
CA ARG A 46 -17.22 20.34 12.69
C ARG A 46 -18.54 20.77 13.34
N VAL A 47 -18.63 22.02 13.78
CA VAL A 47 -19.86 22.54 14.40
C VAL A 47 -21.00 22.55 13.39
N SER A 48 -20.75 22.94 12.13
CA SER A 48 -21.76 22.95 11.07
C SER A 48 -22.31 21.55 10.78
N LEU A 49 -21.47 20.51 10.77
CA LEU A 49 -21.90 19.12 10.58
C LEU A 49 -22.73 18.59 11.75
N LEU A 50 -22.49 19.08 12.96
CA LEU A 50 -23.21 18.68 14.17
C LEU A 50 -24.49 19.48 14.44
N LYS A 51 -24.75 20.55 13.67
CA LYS A 51 -26.03 21.27 13.75
C LYS A 51 -27.18 20.30 13.48
N PRO A 52 -28.27 20.33 14.27
CA PRO A 52 -29.38 19.37 14.13
C PRO A 52 -29.90 19.22 12.69
N GLU A 53 -30.01 20.34 11.96
CA GLU A 53 -30.47 20.42 10.57
C GLU A 53 -29.59 19.64 9.58
N ASN A 54 -28.28 19.58 9.82
CA ASN A 54 -27.31 18.86 8.98
C ASN A 54 -27.09 17.44 9.53
N PHE A 55 -27.11 17.30 10.85
CA PHE A 55 -26.91 16.04 11.53
C PHE A 55 -28.00 15.04 11.15
N ILE A 56 -29.26 15.47 11.08
CA ILE A 56 -30.38 14.61 10.70
C ILE A 56 -30.27 14.07 9.27
N LYS A 57 -29.73 14.88 8.34
CA LYS A 57 -29.45 14.47 6.95
C LYS A 57 -28.34 13.42 6.85
N SER A 58 -27.47 13.37 7.86
CA SER A 58 -26.38 12.38 7.92
C SER A 58 -26.86 11.01 8.42
N LEU A 59 -28.00 10.94 9.10
CA LEU A 59 -28.58 9.68 9.58
C LEU A 59 -29.20 8.89 8.43
N THR A 60 -29.31 7.59 8.62
CA THR A 60 -30.01 6.65 7.75
C THR A 60 -30.91 5.81 8.63
N LEU A 61 -32.22 5.86 8.38
CA LEU A 61 -33.18 5.01 9.07
C LEU A 61 -33.09 3.59 8.53
N GLN A 62 -32.95 2.62 9.42
CA GLN A 62 -33.03 1.20 9.13
C GLN A 62 -34.39 0.70 9.59
N ILE A 63 -35.23 0.27 8.65
CA ILE A 63 -36.59 -0.21 8.92
C ILE A 63 -36.61 -1.71 8.68
N HIS A 64 -36.99 -2.49 9.71
CA HIS A 64 -37.10 -3.93 9.55
C HIS A 64 -38.32 -4.26 8.65
N ALA A 65 -38.15 -5.14 7.64
CA ALA A 65 -39.20 -5.37 6.64
C ALA A 65 -40.50 -5.96 7.22
N ALA A 66 -40.43 -6.68 8.35
CA ALA A 66 -41.62 -7.16 9.07
C ALA A 66 -42.60 -6.02 9.46
N LEU A 67 -42.08 -4.81 9.72
CA LEU A 67 -42.88 -3.64 10.05
C LEU A 67 -43.75 -3.16 8.87
N LEU A 68 -43.33 -3.47 7.64
CA LEU A 68 -44.06 -3.08 6.41
C LEU A 68 -45.37 -3.84 6.23
N ARG A 69 -45.59 -4.90 7.01
CA ARG A 69 -46.83 -5.69 6.98
C ARG A 69 -47.95 -5.04 7.80
N ASP A 70 -47.63 -4.04 8.62
CA ASP A 70 -48.60 -3.29 9.39
C ASP A 70 -49.38 -2.31 8.50
N ALA A 71 -50.69 -2.19 8.75
CA ALA A 71 -51.58 -1.36 7.94
C ALA A 71 -51.28 0.15 8.04
N GLY A 72 -50.56 0.61 9.07
CA GLY A 72 -50.16 2.01 9.24
C GLY A 72 -48.75 2.35 8.72
N CYS A 73 -48.04 1.40 8.11
CA CYS A 73 -46.67 1.61 7.66
C CYS A 73 -46.57 2.58 6.46
N ASP A 74 -47.62 2.66 5.64
CA ASP A 74 -47.73 3.59 4.52
C ASP A 74 -47.61 5.06 4.98
N VAL A 75 -48.21 5.40 6.12
CA VAL A 75 -48.12 6.73 6.73
C VAL A 75 -46.67 7.05 7.07
N LEU A 76 -45.97 6.12 7.74
CA LEU A 76 -44.57 6.26 8.11
C LEU A 76 -43.69 6.48 6.87
N LEU A 77 -43.80 5.62 5.85
CA LEU A 77 -42.97 5.71 4.65
C LEU A 77 -43.20 7.01 3.88
N ARG A 78 -44.46 7.43 3.74
CA ARG A 78 -44.84 8.70 3.11
C ARG A 78 -44.30 9.91 3.85
N THR A 79 -44.35 9.91 5.18
CA THR A 79 -43.77 10.99 6.00
C THR A 79 -42.26 11.05 5.83
N LEU A 80 -41.57 9.89 5.83
CA LEU A 80 -40.13 9.83 5.61
C LEU A 80 -39.72 10.29 4.20
N ASP A 81 -40.52 9.97 3.18
CA ASP A 81 -40.33 10.48 1.82
C ASP A 81 -40.51 12.00 1.73
N GLY A 82 -41.55 12.54 2.37
CA GLY A 82 -41.79 13.98 2.43
C GLY A 82 -40.65 14.74 3.11
N LEU A 83 -39.97 14.11 4.08
CA LEU A 83 -38.80 14.66 4.76
C LEU A 83 -37.48 14.47 3.98
N GLN A 84 -37.50 13.70 2.88
CA GLN A 84 -36.31 13.33 2.09
C GLN A 84 -35.19 12.70 2.93
N TRP A 85 -35.55 11.95 3.97
CA TRP A 85 -34.55 11.29 4.82
C TRP A 85 -34.08 9.98 4.17
N ARG A 86 -32.79 9.68 4.36
CA ARG A 86 -32.23 8.41 3.92
C ARG A 86 -32.84 7.28 4.72
N LYS A 87 -33.36 6.27 4.03
CA LYS A 87 -33.98 5.09 4.62
C LYS A 87 -33.51 3.84 3.89
N HIS A 88 -33.41 2.75 4.62
CA HIS A 88 -32.99 1.46 4.11
C HIS A 88 -33.84 0.38 4.79
N ILE A 89 -34.26 -0.62 4.01
CA ILE A 89 -35.16 -1.68 4.47
C ILE A 89 -34.33 -2.94 4.59
N GLU A 90 -34.25 -3.49 5.80
CA GLU A 90 -33.43 -4.66 6.10
C GLU A 90 -34.27 -5.79 6.71
N ASN A 91 -33.82 -7.03 6.54
CA ASN A 91 -34.39 -8.22 7.18
C ASN A 91 -33.55 -8.70 8.37
N GLN A 92 -32.54 -7.92 8.78
CA GLN A 92 -31.65 -8.27 9.87
C GLN A 92 -32.00 -7.47 11.13
N GLY A 93 -31.93 -8.12 12.29
CA GLY A 93 -32.21 -7.51 13.59
C GLY A 93 -33.58 -7.85 14.17
N LEU A 94 -34.07 -7.00 15.08
CA LEU A 94 -35.32 -7.24 15.80
C LEU A 94 -36.53 -7.01 14.87
N PRO A 95 -37.46 -7.97 14.75
CA PRO A 95 -38.70 -7.77 14.00
C PRO A 95 -39.48 -6.57 14.52
N ASN A 96 -40.15 -5.86 13.62
CA ASN A 96 -40.97 -4.67 13.93
C ASN A 96 -40.19 -3.52 14.61
N SER A 97 -38.89 -3.42 14.36
CA SER A 97 -38.06 -2.33 14.88
C SER A 97 -37.69 -1.29 13.80
N ILE A 98 -37.43 -0.07 14.27
CA ILE A 98 -36.82 1.02 13.52
C ILE A 98 -35.54 1.40 14.28
N SER A 99 -34.41 1.49 13.57
CA SER A 99 -33.16 1.96 14.14
C SER A 99 -32.54 3.05 13.27
N TRP A 100 -31.56 3.77 13.81
CA TRP A 100 -30.86 4.86 13.11
C TRP A 100 -29.38 4.52 13.05
N THR A 101 -28.82 4.55 11.85
CA THR A 101 -27.39 4.39 11.64
C THR A 101 -26.81 5.63 10.97
N ARG A 102 -25.52 5.87 11.19
CA ARG A 102 -24.76 6.91 10.49
C ARG A 102 -23.64 6.23 9.73
N GLN A 103 -23.35 6.68 8.51
CA GLN A 103 -22.16 6.23 7.79
C GLN A 103 -20.92 6.53 8.65
N ALA A 104 -20.34 5.49 9.24
CA ALA A 104 -19.23 5.57 10.19
C ALA A 104 -17.90 5.95 9.53
N LEU A 105 -17.82 5.91 8.20
CA LEU A 105 -16.59 6.15 7.42
C LEU A 105 -15.95 7.51 7.73
N GLN A 106 -16.74 8.58 7.89
CA GLN A 106 -16.18 9.90 8.21
C GLN A 106 -15.55 9.98 9.61
N LEU A 107 -16.08 9.23 10.59
CA LEU A 107 -15.50 9.18 11.94
C LEU A 107 -14.25 8.31 11.99
N LEU A 108 -14.25 7.18 11.28
CA LEU A 108 -13.12 6.26 11.23
C LEU A 108 -11.88 6.93 10.62
N VAL A 109 -12.06 7.62 9.50
CA VAL A 109 -11.01 8.41 8.86
C VAL A 109 -10.53 9.52 9.80
N HIS A 110 -11.44 10.15 10.52
CA HIS A 110 -11.09 11.21 11.47
C HIS A 110 -10.26 10.70 12.66
N LEU A 111 -10.64 9.56 13.25
CA LEU A 111 -9.89 8.92 14.34
C LEU A 111 -8.50 8.46 13.88
N GLN A 112 -8.39 7.92 12.67
CA GLN A 112 -7.11 7.50 12.12
C GLN A 112 -6.19 8.70 11.84
N LEU A 113 -6.68 9.77 11.22
CA LEU A 113 -5.85 10.93 10.83
C LEU A 113 -5.36 11.75 12.03
N TYR A 114 -6.22 11.98 13.02
CA TYR A 114 -5.92 12.92 14.10
C TYR A 114 -5.42 12.26 15.38
N TRP A 115 -5.76 10.99 15.60
CA TRP A 115 -5.45 10.28 16.84
C TRP A 115 -4.61 9.01 16.62
N ASN A 116 -4.31 8.66 15.35
CA ASN A 116 -3.62 7.43 14.98
C ASN A 116 -4.28 6.17 15.59
N VAL A 117 -5.61 6.22 15.75
CA VAL A 117 -6.41 5.11 16.30
C VAL A 117 -6.93 4.29 15.13
N SER A 118 -6.63 2.99 15.14
CA SER A 118 -7.24 2.00 14.24
C SER A 118 -8.49 1.42 14.90
N VAL A 119 -9.60 1.41 14.17
CA VAL A 119 -10.88 0.82 14.62
C VAL A 119 -11.21 -0.32 13.67
N ASN A 120 -11.35 -1.53 14.22
CA ASN A 120 -11.72 -2.74 13.47
C ASN A 120 -13.13 -3.17 13.88
N PHE A 121 -14.00 -3.43 12.91
CA PHE A 121 -15.32 -4.01 13.15
C PHE A 121 -15.23 -5.53 12.99
N LEU A 122 -15.62 -6.26 14.03
CA LEU A 122 -15.59 -7.72 14.08
C LEU A 122 -16.99 -8.21 14.44
N PHE A 123 -17.51 -9.14 13.66
CA PHE A 123 -18.90 -9.59 13.75
C PHE A 123 -18.95 -11.00 14.35
N GLY A 124 -18.84 -11.05 15.68
CA GLY A 124 -18.97 -12.28 16.46
C GLY A 124 -17.71 -12.62 17.27
N TRP A 125 -17.88 -13.51 18.25
CA TRP A 125 -16.84 -13.83 19.22
C TRP A 125 -15.62 -14.55 18.63
N GLN A 126 -15.80 -15.31 17.55
CA GLN A 126 -14.69 -15.98 16.87
C GLN A 126 -13.73 -14.96 16.24
N GLU A 127 -14.26 -14.00 15.48
CA GLU A 127 -13.45 -12.94 14.85
C GLU A 127 -12.72 -12.08 15.89
N VAL A 128 -13.40 -11.75 16.99
CA VAL A 128 -12.78 -11.04 18.13
C VAL A 128 -11.61 -11.84 18.70
N THR A 129 -11.81 -13.14 18.92
CA THR A 129 -10.78 -14.03 19.48
C THR A 129 -9.57 -14.13 18.55
N ASP A 130 -9.81 -14.37 17.25
CA ASP A 130 -8.75 -14.47 16.25
C ASP A 130 -7.95 -13.17 16.13
N HIS A 131 -8.64 -12.02 16.19
CA HIS A 131 -7.99 -10.71 16.16
C HIS A 131 -7.13 -10.46 17.40
N VAL A 132 -7.64 -10.74 18.61
CA VAL A 132 -6.87 -10.61 19.86
C VAL A 132 -5.63 -11.49 19.79
N VAL A 133 -5.76 -12.76 19.39
CA VAL A 133 -4.62 -13.67 19.24
C VAL A 133 -3.60 -13.15 18.24
N ALA A 134 -4.05 -12.63 17.08
CA ALA A 134 -3.17 -12.06 16.07
C ALA A 134 -2.41 -10.83 16.58
N VAL A 135 -3.09 -9.90 17.27
CA VAL A 135 -2.48 -8.71 17.86
C VAL A 135 -1.48 -9.10 18.94
N THR A 136 -1.82 -10.03 19.85
CA THR A 136 -0.90 -10.51 20.89
C THR A 136 0.35 -11.14 20.29
N LYS A 137 0.21 -11.97 19.24
CA LYS A 137 1.35 -12.55 18.51
C LYS A 137 2.20 -11.48 17.81
N ALA A 138 1.59 -10.43 17.28
CA ALA A 138 2.31 -9.33 16.65
C ALA A 138 3.09 -8.52 17.69
N LEU A 139 2.48 -8.22 18.83
CA LEU A 139 3.12 -7.53 19.95
C LEU A 139 4.30 -8.32 20.53
N SER A 140 4.17 -9.64 20.66
CA SER A 140 5.26 -10.49 21.16
C SER A 140 6.46 -10.55 20.21
N LYS A 141 6.23 -10.45 18.89
CA LYS A 141 7.29 -10.45 17.86
C LYS A 141 7.94 -9.09 17.66
N ARG A 142 7.27 -7.99 18.01
CA ARG A 142 7.75 -6.62 17.80
C ARG A 142 9.14 -6.33 18.40
N PRO A 143 9.46 -6.67 19.66
CA PRO A 143 10.79 -6.38 20.21
C PRO A 143 11.89 -7.17 19.48
N TYR A 144 11.62 -8.43 19.15
CA TYR A 144 12.55 -9.26 18.39
C TYR A 144 12.79 -8.70 16.99
N LYS A 145 11.73 -8.32 16.26
CA LYS A 145 11.86 -7.69 14.93
C LYS A 145 12.62 -6.36 14.97
N ALA A 146 12.43 -5.56 16.03
CA ALA A 146 13.18 -4.32 16.20
C ALA A 146 14.68 -4.55 16.43
N LEU A 147 15.06 -5.65 17.10
CA LEU A 147 16.45 -6.02 17.36
C LEU A 147 17.12 -6.72 16.17
N CYS A 148 16.37 -7.49 15.38
CA CYS A 148 16.90 -8.17 14.19
C CYS A 148 17.39 -7.20 13.10
N GLY A 149 17.08 -5.89 13.22
CA GLY A 149 17.43 -4.89 12.22
C GLY A 149 16.72 -5.14 10.88
N ASP A 150 16.84 -4.18 9.98
CA ASP A 150 16.69 -4.50 8.56
C ASP A 150 17.92 -5.34 8.21
N PRO A 151 17.79 -6.61 7.78
CA PRO A 151 18.93 -7.29 7.19
C PRO A 151 19.46 -6.40 6.06
N ASP A 152 20.78 -6.30 5.89
CA ASP A 152 21.41 -5.57 4.77
C ASP A 152 21.12 -6.21 3.38
N LEU A 153 20.09 -7.06 3.33
CA LEU A 153 19.53 -7.67 2.16
C LEU A 153 18.38 -6.77 1.70
N GLY A 154 18.53 -6.11 0.55
CA GLY A 154 17.50 -5.27 -0.05
C GLY A 154 16.24 -6.00 -0.52
N PHE A 155 15.89 -7.16 0.06
CA PHE A 155 14.69 -7.93 -0.23
C PHE A 155 14.00 -8.45 1.05
N CYS A 156 12.67 -8.59 0.97
CA CYS A 156 11.86 -9.03 2.10
C CYS A 156 12.09 -10.51 2.42
N MET A 157 12.56 -10.80 3.64
CA MET A 157 12.70 -12.19 4.14
C MET A 157 11.41 -12.75 4.77
N ASP A 158 10.37 -11.93 4.94
CA ASP A 158 9.12 -12.33 5.58
C ASP A 158 8.15 -12.94 4.56
N GLY A 159 7.65 -14.15 4.85
CA GLY A 159 6.52 -14.77 4.13
C GLY A 159 6.83 -16.12 3.48
N SER A 160 5.83 -16.73 2.83
CA SER A 160 6.01 -18.00 2.11
C SER A 160 6.84 -17.85 0.83
N TRP A 161 6.97 -16.63 0.32
CA TRP A 161 7.77 -16.30 -0.87
C TRP A 161 9.28 -16.53 -0.66
N SER A 162 9.79 -16.22 0.54
CA SER A 162 11.20 -16.40 0.91
C SER A 162 11.53 -17.82 1.37
N ALA A 163 10.54 -18.72 1.41
CA ALA A 163 10.78 -20.09 1.82
C ALA A 163 11.72 -20.79 0.83
N GLY A 164 12.73 -21.49 1.35
CA GLY A 164 13.60 -22.33 0.55
C GLY A 164 12.87 -23.52 -0.08
N VAL A 165 13.52 -24.15 -1.06
CA VAL A 165 13.12 -25.47 -1.57
C VAL A 165 13.97 -26.52 -0.87
N ARG A 166 13.35 -27.61 -0.41
CA ARG A 166 14.08 -28.72 0.18
C ARG A 166 14.75 -29.51 -0.94
N VAL A 167 16.06 -29.73 -0.82
CA VAL A 167 16.86 -30.51 -1.77
C VAL A 167 17.40 -31.75 -1.07
N ASP A 168 17.17 -32.92 -1.65
CA ASP A 168 17.70 -34.19 -1.15
C ASP A 168 19.18 -34.36 -1.53
N ARG A 169 19.89 -35.29 -0.87
CA ARG A 169 21.29 -35.63 -1.21
C ARG A 169 21.48 -36.06 -2.67
N ASP A 170 20.43 -36.63 -3.28
CA ASP A 170 20.42 -37.08 -4.67
C ASP A 170 20.19 -35.92 -5.68
N GLY A 171 20.07 -34.68 -5.21
CA GLY A 171 19.81 -33.50 -6.04
C GLY A 171 18.34 -33.32 -6.45
N ARG A 172 17.42 -34.19 -5.99
CA ARG A 172 15.97 -33.99 -6.17
C ARG A 172 15.56 -32.67 -5.52
N GLY A 173 14.89 -31.82 -6.29
CA GLY A 173 14.48 -30.47 -5.89
C GLY A 173 15.33 -29.34 -6.49
N LEU A 174 16.50 -29.63 -7.08
CA LEU A 174 17.32 -28.61 -7.75
C LEU A 174 16.63 -27.98 -8.97
N ASP A 175 15.81 -28.75 -9.68
CA ASP A 175 14.97 -28.26 -10.76
C ASP A 175 13.96 -27.20 -10.27
N GLN A 176 13.39 -27.42 -9.09
CA GLN A 176 12.48 -26.49 -8.46
C GLN A 176 13.22 -25.28 -7.88
N VAL A 177 14.43 -25.45 -7.35
CA VAL A 177 15.32 -24.34 -6.96
C VAL A 177 15.61 -23.46 -8.18
N TRP A 178 16.02 -24.05 -9.29
CA TRP A 178 16.32 -23.31 -10.51
C TRP A 178 15.11 -22.54 -11.03
N THR A 179 13.94 -23.17 -11.00
CA THR A 179 12.67 -22.50 -11.34
C THR A 179 12.40 -21.32 -10.42
N ARG A 180 12.61 -21.46 -9.09
CA ARG A 180 12.42 -20.37 -8.13
C ARG A 180 13.45 -19.25 -8.26
N GLN A 181 14.69 -19.55 -8.64
CA GLN A 181 15.73 -18.54 -8.90
C GLN A 181 15.32 -17.61 -10.04
N ILE A 182 14.81 -18.15 -11.14
CA ILE A 182 14.29 -17.34 -12.25
C ILE A 182 13.05 -16.52 -11.84
N GLN A 183 12.19 -17.06 -10.94
CA GLN A 183 11.03 -16.33 -10.40
C GLN A 183 11.40 -15.14 -9.50
N GLN A 184 12.62 -15.06 -8.96
CA GLN A 184 13.04 -13.91 -8.15
C GLN A 184 13.20 -12.63 -8.98
N LEU A 185 13.30 -12.74 -10.30
CA LEU A 185 13.32 -11.59 -11.18
C LEU A 185 11.96 -10.89 -11.20
N ASN A 186 11.98 -9.56 -11.17
CA ASN A 186 10.78 -8.74 -11.20
C ASN A 186 9.90 -9.08 -12.42
N ARG A 187 8.59 -9.21 -12.22
CA ARG A 187 7.61 -9.49 -13.29
C ARG A 187 7.76 -10.86 -13.96
N VAL A 188 8.37 -11.83 -13.29
CA VAL A 188 8.41 -13.22 -13.75
C VAL A 188 7.34 -14.04 -13.05
N SER A 189 6.42 -14.59 -13.85
CA SER A 189 5.40 -15.51 -13.33
C SER A 189 5.94 -16.93 -13.20
N PRO A 190 5.33 -17.80 -12.38
CA PRO A 190 5.74 -19.19 -12.28
C PRO A 190 5.74 -19.94 -13.61
N ALA A 191 4.77 -19.64 -14.49
CA ALA A 191 4.68 -20.22 -15.82
C ALA A 191 5.82 -19.77 -16.74
N LEU A 192 6.20 -18.48 -16.68
CA LEU A 192 7.34 -17.95 -17.44
C LEU A 192 8.66 -18.60 -17.01
N ALA A 193 8.90 -18.69 -15.71
CA ALA A 193 10.08 -19.37 -15.19
C ALA A 193 10.11 -20.85 -15.59
N LYS A 194 8.96 -21.53 -15.56
CA LYS A 194 8.87 -22.93 -16.00
C LYS A 194 9.15 -23.09 -17.49
N ALA A 195 8.71 -22.17 -18.33
CA ALA A 195 9.02 -22.18 -19.77
C ALA A 195 10.53 -22.10 -20.01
N VAL A 196 11.22 -21.15 -19.37
CA VAL A 196 12.69 -21.00 -19.49
C VAL A 196 13.42 -22.24 -18.97
N THR A 197 13.08 -22.68 -17.75
CA THR A 197 13.74 -23.83 -17.11
C THR A 197 13.39 -25.18 -17.75
N SER A 198 12.33 -25.27 -18.55
CA SER A 198 12.02 -26.47 -19.34
C SER A 198 12.94 -26.66 -20.54
N VAL A 199 13.36 -25.56 -21.18
CA VAL A 199 14.31 -25.59 -22.30
C VAL A 199 15.74 -25.69 -21.78
N TYR A 200 16.04 -24.97 -20.69
CA TYR A 200 17.35 -24.98 -20.04
C TYR A 200 17.23 -25.49 -18.61
N PRO A 201 17.32 -26.82 -18.40
CA PRO A 201 17.06 -27.45 -17.10
C PRO A 201 18.16 -27.17 -16.06
N SER A 202 19.32 -26.65 -16.48
CA SER A 202 20.39 -26.23 -15.56
C SER A 202 20.95 -24.85 -15.91
N PRO A 203 21.43 -24.08 -14.91
CA PRO A 203 22.10 -22.81 -15.14
C PRO A 203 23.34 -22.93 -16.04
N SER A 204 24.09 -24.03 -15.88
CA SER A 204 25.30 -24.29 -16.66
C SER A 204 25.02 -24.46 -18.15
N LEU A 205 23.92 -25.13 -18.52
CA LEU A 205 23.52 -25.26 -19.92
C LEU A 205 23.17 -23.90 -20.53
N LEU A 206 22.49 -23.04 -19.77
CA LEU A 206 22.16 -21.69 -20.24
C LEU A 206 23.42 -20.82 -20.41
N LEU A 207 24.38 -20.93 -19.49
CA LEU A 207 25.66 -20.22 -19.59
C LEU A 207 26.50 -20.69 -20.78
N GLN A 208 26.58 -22.00 -21.04
CA GLN A 208 27.31 -22.55 -22.19
C GLN A 208 26.78 -21.99 -23.52
N VAL A 209 25.46 -21.93 -23.69
CA VAL A 209 24.85 -21.38 -24.91
C VAL A 209 25.13 -19.87 -25.04
N TYR A 210 25.21 -19.13 -23.93
CA TYR A 210 25.63 -17.73 -23.97
C TYR A 210 27.10 -17.55 -24.38
N GLU A 211 27.99 -18.47 -24.01
CA GLU A 211 29.41 -18.42 -24.38
C GLU A 211 29.63 -18.72 -25.87
N GLU A 212 28.88 -19.69 -26.44
CA GLU A 212 28.98 -20.11 -27.84
C GLU A 212 28.49 -19.04 -28.83
N LEU A 213 27.56 -18.17 -28.42
CA LEU A 213 27.00 -17.13 -29.29
C LEU A 213 27.99 -15.98 -29.51
N PRO A 214 28.25 -15.55 -30.77
CA PRO A 214 29.27 -14.55 -31.06
C PRO A 214 28.83 -13.10 -30.77
N SER A 215 27.54 -12.81 -30.85
CA SER A 215 26.99 -11.44 -30.70
C SER A 215 26.25 -11.25 -29.37
N GLU A 216 26.48 -10.12 -28.71
CA GLU A 216 25.75 -9.75 -27.49
C GLU A 216 24.24 -9.57 -27.74
N GLU A 217 23.86 -9.09 -28.93
CA GLU A 217 22.46 -8.93 -29.30
C GLU A 217 21.73 -10.27 -29.40
N GLU A 218 22.40 -11.29 -29.94
CA GLU A 218 21.87 -12.65 -30.04
C GLU A 218 21.72 -13.28 -28.66
N ARG A 219 22.71 -13.09 -27.77
CA ARG A 219 22.65 -13.54 -26.37
C ARG A 219 21.44 -12.91 -25.64
N ARG A 220 21.21 -11.61 -25.81
CA ARG A 220 20.04 -10.92 -25.22
C ARG A 220 18.70 -11.39 -25.78
N ARG A 221 18.67 -11.90 -27.01
CA ARG A 221 17.46 -12.37 -27.70
C ARG A 221 17.16 -13.85 -27.52
N LEU A 222 18.14 -14.66 -27.08
CA LEU A 222 18.05 -16.12 -26.98
C LEU A 222 16.74 -16.64 -26.36
N LEU A 223 16.30 -16.01 -25.27
CA LEU A 223 15.11 -16.44 -24.53
C LEU A 223 13.82 -15.73 -24.98
N ALA A 224 13.90 -14.72 -25.86
CA ALA A 224 12.79 -13.82 -26.12
C ALA A 224 11.61 -14.50 -26.83
N ASP A 225 11.90 -15.45 -27.71
CA ASP A 225 10.91 -16.18 -28.52
C ASP A 225 10.34 -17.41 -27.82
N LEU A 226 10.79 -17.72 -26.60
CA LEU A 226 10.25 -18.85 -25.84
C LEU A 226 8.78 -18.64 -25.51
N THR A 227 7.95 -19.61 -25.89
CA THR A 227 6.51 -19.63 -25.65
C THR A 227 6.17 -20.22 -24.30
N VAL A 228 5.27 -19.58 -23.56
CA VAL A 228 4.75 -20.09 -22.30
C VAL A 228 3.62 -21.07 -22.56
N VAL A 229 3.84 -22.34 -22.22
CA VAL A 229 2.82 -23.39 -22.32
C VAL A 229 1.79 -23.22 -21.20
N GLY A 230 0.49 -23.15 -21.54
CA GLY A 230 -0.60 -23.18 -20.56
C GLY A 230 -1.44 -21.90 -20.40
N GLY A 231 -1.39 -20.95 -21.33
CA GLY A 231 -2.27 -19.78 -21.36
C GLY A 231 -3.28 -19.82 -22.50
N ALA A 232 -4.49 -19.27 -22.29
CA ALA A 232 -5.51 -19.07 -23.34
C ALA A 232 -5.07 -18.09 -24.46
N LYS A 233 -3.93 -17.42 -24.29
CA LYS A 233 -3.24 -16.62 -25.29
C LYS A 233 -1.77 -17.02 -25.29
N GLU A 234 -1.17 -17.17 -26.46
CA GLU A 234 0.28 -17.33 -26.60
C GLU A 234 0.98 -16.13 -25.94
N ARG A 235 1.72 -16.40 -24.87
CA ARG A 235 2.56 -15.42 -24.19
C ARG A 235 4.00 -15.84 -24.43
N ARG A 236 4.83 -14.89 -24.88
CA ARG A 236 6.27 -15.09 -25.02
C ARG A 236 6.99 -14.47 -23.82
N VAL A 237 8.22 -14.93 -23.56
CA VAL A 237 9.11 -14.37 -22.53
C VAL A 237 9.41 -12.90 -22.81
N GLY A 238 9.70 -12.55 -24.08
CA GLY A 238 9.97 -11.18 -24.51
C GLY A 238 11.42 -10.72 -24.28
N LEU A 239 11.82 -9.70 -25.04
CA LEU A 239 13.20 -9.18 -25.10
C LEU A 239 13.69 -8.64 -23.75
N GLU A 240 12.83 -7.92 -23.03
CA GLU A 240 13.12 -7.35 -21.72
C GLU A 240 13.52 -8.42 -20.71
N LEU A 241 12.71 -9.48 -20.57
CA LEU A 241 13.02 -10.55 -19.63
C LEU A 241 14.27 -11.34 -20.05
N ALA A 242 14.42 -11.62 -21.34
CA ALA A 242 15.60 -12.30 -21.87
C ALA A 242 16.90 -11.52 -21.58
N GLY A 243 16.90 -10.21 -21.82
CA GLY A 243 18.03 -9.33 -21.52
C GLY A 243 18.35 -9.23 -20.04
N ARG A 244 17.34 -9.30 -19.16
CA ARG A 244 17.54 -9.31 -17.69
C ARG A 244 18.16 -10.61 -17.19
N ILE A 245 17.73 -11.76 -17.71
CA ILE A 245 18.31 -13.06 -17.38
C ILE A 245 19.77 -13.12 -17.84
N TYR A 246 20.07 -12.65 -19.06
CA TYR A 246 21.44 -12.56 -19.56
C TYR A 246 22.32 -11.69 -18.65
N ARG A 247 21.86 -10.48 -18.31
CA ARG A 247 22.58 -9.57 -17.42
C ARG A 247 22.80 -10.17 -16.03
N LEU A 248 21.80 -10.84 -15.46
CA LEU A 248 21.91 -11.51 -14.17
C LEU A 248 23.01 -12.58 -14.16
N LEU A 249 23.10 -13.38 -15.22
CA LEU A 249 23.98 -14.55 -15.27
C LEU A 249 25.41 -14.22 -15.72
N THR A 250 25.61 -13.14 -16.47
CA THR A 250 26.91 -12.83 -17.09
C THR A 250 27.58 -11.56 -16.54
N SER A 251 26.84 -10.66 -15.88
CA SER A 251 27.43 -9.45 -15.31
C SER A 251 28.33 -9.78 -14.11
N GLN A 252 29.49 -9.12 -14.05
CA GLN A 252 30.37 -9.14 -12.88
C GLN A 252 30.10 -7.96 -11.92
N ASN A 253 29.24 -7.01 -12.31
CA ASN A 253 28.90 -5.85 -11.50
C ASN A 253 27.68 -6.14 -10.62
N PRO A 254 27.83 -6.22 -9.28
CA PRO A 254 26.72 -6.48 -8.36
C PRO A 254 25.73 -5.32 -8.24
N HIS A 255 26.11 -4.11 -8.67
CA HIS A 255 25.26 -2.92 -8.65
C HIS A 255 24.57 -2.65 -9.99
N LEU A 256 24.69 -3.56 -10.97
CA LEU A 256 24.05 -3.41 -12.26
C LEU A 256 22.53 -3.50 -12.10
N LEU A 257 21.82 -2.44 -12.49
CA LEU A 257 20.37 -2.46 -12.57
C LEU A 257 19.93 -3.39 -13.71
N LEU A 258 19.02 -4.30 -13.37
CA LEU A 258 18.41 -5.22 -14.31
C LEU A 258 17.19 -4.59 -15.00
N ASP A 259 17.15 -3.28 -15.22
CA ASP A 259 16.09 -2.65 -16.05
C ASP A 259 16.49 -2.72 -17.53
#